data_AF-A0A9D6H057-F1
#
_entry.id   AF-A0A9D6H057-F1
#
_cell.length_a   1.000
_cell.length_b   1.000
_cell.length_c   1.000
_cell.angle_alpha   90.00
_cell.angle_beta   90.00
_cell.angle_gamma   90.00
#
_symmetry.space_group_name_H-M   'P 1'
#
loop_
_entity.id
_entity.type
_entity.pdbx_description
1 polymer ?
#
loop_
_entity_poly.entity_id
_entity_poly.type
_entity_poly.pdbx_seq_one_letter_code
_entity_poly.pdbx_strand_id
1 'polypeptide(L)' 'MTYCCTCRDPLEAVPRILDALRRLGLALKALQIESCQERGYAVRFALSLAEPDRVNLFANRFDLLSAAWREVEHE' A
#
# COMPACT_ATOMS: atom_id res chain seq x y z
N MET A 1 5.80 -2.23 9.74
CA MET A 1 4.73 -1.30 9.33
C MET A 1 3.78 -2.00 8.38
N THR A 2 2.49 -1.70 8.50
CA THR A 2 1.43 -2.25 7.65
C THR A 2 0.74 -1.10 6.95
N TYR A 3 0.56 -1.22 5.64
CA TYR A 3 -0.05 -0.23 4.76
C TYR A 3 -1.39 -0.76 4.25
N CYS A 4 -2.35 0.14 4.01
CA CYS A 4 -3.68 -0.20 3.53
C CYS A 4 -4.08 0.72 2.38
N CYS A 5 -4.66 0.15 1.33
CA CYS A 5 -5.27 0.89 0.24
C CYS A 5 -6.60 0.23 -0.15
N THR A 6 -7.57 1.03 -0.59
CA THR A 6 -8.86 0.55 -1.10
C THR A 6 -8.82 0.53 -2.63
N CYS A 7 -9.42 -0.48 -3.23
CA CYS A 7 -9.49 -0.64 -4.68
C CYS A 7 -10.81 -1.31 -5.08
N ARG A 8 -11.26 -1.11 -6.33
CA ARG A 8 -12.44 -1.81 -6.86
C ARG A 8 -12.10 -3.19 -7.41
N ASP A 9 -10.89 -3.36 -7.94
CA ASP A 9 -10.38 -4.62 -8.47
C ASP A 9 -9.01 -4.97 -7.84
N PRO A 10 -8.95 -5.95 -6.92
CA PRO A 10 -7.71 -6.36 -6.29
C PRO A 10 -6.78 -7.12 -7.24
N LEU A 11 -7.30 -7.74 -8.32
CA LEU A 11 -6.49 -8.47 -9.30
C LEU A 11 -5.63 -7.53 -10.15
N GLU A 12 -6.09 -6.28 -10.33
CA GLU A 12 -5.30 -5.24 -11.00
C GLU A 12 -4.40 -4.48 -10.01
N ALA A 13 -4.90 -4.20 -8.80
CA ALA A 13 -4.19 -3.41 -7.81
C ALA A 13 -2.96 -4.14 -7.23
N VAL A 14 -3.10 -5.43 -6.90
CA VAL A 14 -2.03 -6.20 -6.24
C VAL A 14 -0.77 -6.31 -7.12
N PRO A 15 -0.84 -6.69 -8.42
CA PRO A 15 0.35 -6.73 -9.27
C PRO A 15 1.06 -5.39 -9.38
N ARG A 16 0.31 -4.27 -9.43
CA ARG A 16 0.89 -2.92 -9.49
C ARG A 16 1.63 -2.58 -8.19
N ILE A 17 1.06 -2.93 -7.04
CA ILE A 17 1.73 -2.77 -5.73
C ILE A 17 3.00 -3.60 -5.70
N LEU A 18 2.95 -4.87 -6.09
CA LEU A 18 4.12 -5.74 -6.11
C LEU A 18 5.22 -5.24 -7.05
N ASP A 19 4.88 -4.77 -8.25
CA ASP A 19 5.86 -4.20 -9.18
C ASP A 19 6.48 -2.91 -8.63
N ALA A 20 5.69 -2.03 -8.01
CA ALA A 20 6.19 -0.82 -7.36
C ALA A 20 7.17 -1.14 -6.22
N LEU A 21 6.82 -2.09 -5.35
CA LEU A 21 7.71 -2.55 -4.28
C LEU A 21 9.01 -3.12 -4.84
N ARG A 22 8.91 -3.95 -5.88
CA ARG A 22 10.09 -4.54 -6.55
C ARG A 22 11.01 -3.47 -7.14
N ARG A 23 10.47 -2.45 -7.82
CA ARG A 23 11.26 -1.33 -8.38
C ARG A 23 11.96 -0.50 -7.30
N LEU A 24 11.38 -0.44 -6.11
CA LEU A 24 11.94 0.25 -4.95
C LEU A 24 12.90 -0.64 -4.14
N GLY A 25 13.10 -1.90 -4.55
CA GLY A 25 13.92 -2.87 -3.82
C GLY A 25 13.29 -3.33 -2.51
N LEU A 26 11.98 -3.15 -2.31
CA LEU A 26 11.28 -3.50 -1.09
C LEU A 26 10.73 -4.92 -1.18
N ALA A 27 11.01 -5.73 -0.17
CA ALA A 27 10.46 -7.07 -0.06
C ALA A 27 9.12 -7.04 0.71
N LEU A 28 8.11 -7.73 0.16
CA LEU A 28 6.84 -7.96 0.83
C LEU A 28 6.99 -9.03 1.91
N LYS A 29 6.48 -8.76 3.11
CA LYS A 29 6.42 -9.74 4.22
C LYS A 29 5.06 -10.43 4.30
N ALA A 30 3.99 -9.67 4.12
CA ALA A 30 2.63 -10.19 4.17
C ALA A 30 1.71 -9.37 3.26
N LEU A 31 0.70 -10.03 2.71
CA LEU A 31 -0.36 -9.41 1.91
C LEU A 31 -1.69 -10.04 2.33
N GLN A 32 -2.69 -9.19 2.57
CA GLN A 32 -4.04 -9.58 2.90
C GLN A 32 -5.00 -8.76 2.05
N ILE A 33 -6.03 -9.40 1.52
CA ILE A 33 -7.09 -8.75 0.76
C ILE A 33 -8.39 -9.04 1.49
N GLU A 34 -9.13 -7.99 1.81
CA GLU A 34 -10.39 -8.05 2.54
C GLU A 34 -11.47 -7.40 1.68
N SER A 35 -12.60 -8.09 1.48
CA SER A 35 -13.75 -7.49 0.83
C SER A 35 -14.42 -6.51 1.78
N CYS A 36 -14.55 -5.26 1.36
CA CYS A 36 -15.29 -4.22 2.05
C CYS A 36 -16.54 -3.93 1.22
N GLN A 37 -17.65 -4.62 1.54
CA GLN A 37 -18.89 -4.66 0.76
C GLN A 37 -19.25 -3.37 0.00
N GLU A 38 -19.27 -2.22 0.68
CA GLU A 38 -19.68 -0.94 0.07
C GLU A 38 -18.55 -0.14 -0.59
N ARG A 39 -17.28 -0.49 -0.34
CA ARG A 39 -16.09 0.28 -0.78
C ARG A 39 -15.14 -0.51 -1.70
N GLY A 40 -15.50 -1.74 -2.08
CA GLY A 40 -14.68 -2.63 -2.90
C GLY A 40 -13.81 -3.55 -2.04
N TYR A 41 -12.50 -3.49 -2.20
CA TYR A 41 -11.53 -4.36 -1.53
C TYR A 41 -10.46 -3.53 -0.83
N ALA A 42 -10.18 -3.87 0.42
CA ALA A 42 -9.04 -3.36 1.16
C ALA A 42 -7.84 -4.30 0.96
N VAL A 43 -6.77 -3.77 0.37
CA VAL A 43 -5.49 -4.46 0.22
C VAL A 43 -4.56 -3.96 1.32
N ARG A 44 -4.23 -4.85 2.26
CA ARG A 44 -3.31 -4.61 3.37
C ARG A 44 -2.00 -5.34 3.11
N PHE A 45 -0.87 -4.65 3.28
CA PHE A 45 0.43 -5.27 3.10
C PHE A 45 1.46 -4.81 4.11
N ALA A 46 2.39 -5.69 4.45
CA ALA A 46 3.52 -5.39 5.33
C ALA A 46 4.83 -5.60 4.58
N LEU A 47 5.80 -4.73 4.82
CA LEU A 47 7.13 -4.82 4.22
C LEU A 47 8.10 -5.54 5.15
N SER A 48 9.11 -6.19 4.55
CA SER A 48 10.23 -6.79 5.27
C SER A 48 11.14 -5.69 5.82
N LEU A 49 11.61 -5.86 7.05
CA LEU A 49 12.55 -4.95 7.71
C LEU A 49 14.01 -5.27 7.38
N ALA A 50 14.28 -6.12 6.38
CA ALA A 50 15.63 -6.44 5.96
C ALA A 50 16.39 -5.20 5.43
N GLU A 51 15.67 -4.16 4.98
CA GLU A 51 16.25 -2.90 4.53
C GLU A 51 15.54 -1.70 5.21
N PRO A 52 15.88 -1.40 6.47
CA PRO A 52 15.15 -0.43 7.28
C PRO A 52 15.17 0.99 6.69
N ASP A 53 16.28 1.41 6.07
CA ASP A 53 16.40 2.74 5.46
C ASP A 53 15.44 2.95 4.28
N ARG A 54 15.31 1.92 3.42
CA ARG A 54 14.39 1.97 2.28
C ARG A 54 12.93 1.93 2.72
N VAL A 55 12.63 1.12 3.74
CA VAL A 55 11.30 1.07 4.34
C VAL A 55 10.92 2.42 4.96
N ASN A 56 11.85 3.10 5.63
CA ASN A 56 11.61 4.44 6.18
C ASN A 56 11.38 5.48 5.07
N LEU A 57 12.17 5.44 3.99
CA LEU A 57 11.99 6.35 2.86
C LEU A 57 10.64 6.12 2.15
N PHE A 58 10.22 4.86 2.03
CA PHE A 58 8.89 4.51 1.53
C PHE A 58 7.79 4.98 2.48
N ALA A 59 7.92 4.76 3.79
CA ALA A 59 6.95 5.19 4.80
C ALA A 59 6.69 6.70 4.71
N ASN A 60 7.76 7.50 4.71
CA ASN A 60 7.65 8.97 4.61
C ASN A 60 6.93 9.41 3.32
N ARG A 61 7.21 8.77 2.18
CA ARG A 61 6.56 9.11 0.91
C ARG A 61 5.11 8.63 0.85
N PHE A 62 4.82 7.45 1.40
CA PHE A 62 3.48 6.90 1.47
C PHE A 62 2.59 7.75 2.39
N ASP A 63 3.10 8.18 3.54
CA ASP A 63 2.38 9.04 4.47
C ASP A 63 2.02 10.38 3.81
N LEU A 64 2.95 11.01 3.09
CA LEU A 64 2.69 12.23 2.31
C LEU A 64 1.61 12.03 1.24
N LEU A 65 1.66 10.93 0.49
CA LEU A 65 0.66 10.61 -0.54
C LEU A 65 -0.71 10.32 0.08
N SER A 66 -0.74 9.56 1.17
CA SER A 66 -1.99 9.23 1.87
C SER A 66 -2.63 10.46 2.54
N ALA A 67 -1.82 11.39 3.04
CA ALA A 67 -2.29 12.66 3.57
C ALA A 67 -2.91 13.52 2.46
N ALA A 68 -2.21 13.65 1.32
CA ALA A 68 -2.73 14.39 0.16
C ALA A 68 -4.02 13.79 -0.41
N TRP A 69 -4.18 12.46 -0.36
CA TRP A 69 -5.40 11.80 -0.83
C TRP A 69 -6.56 11.91 0.17
N ARG A 70 -6.29 11.92 1.47
CA ARG A 70 -7.31 12.15 2.51
C ARG A 70 -7.91 13.56 2.43
N GLU A 71 -7.13 14.57 2.04
CA GLU A 71 -7.64 15.93 1.84
C GLU A 71 -8.58 16.03 0.63
N VAL A 72 -8.47 15.13 -0.35
CA VAL A 72 -9.29 15.12 -1.58
C VAL A 72 -10.62 14.38 -1.40
N GLU A 73 -10.80 13.57 -0.34
CA GLU A 73 -12.09 12.92 -0.02
C GLU A 73 -13.09 13.85 0.72
N HIS A 74 -12.76 15.13 0.89
CA HIS A 74 -13.61 16.15 1.54
C HIS A 74 -14.08 17.23 0.53
N GLU A 75 -14.88 16.83 -0.47
CA GLU A 75 -15.81 17.74 -1.19
C GLU A 75 -17.13 17.03 -1.48
#